data_AF-A0AAN0LSZ3-F1
#
_entry.id   AF-A0AAN0LSZ3-F1
#
_cell.length_a   1.000
_cell.length_b   1.000
_cell.length_c   1.000
_cell.angle_alpha   90.00
_cell.angle_beta   90.00
_cell.angle_gamma   90.00
#
_symmetry.space_group_name_H-M   'P 1'
#
loop_
_entity.id
_entity.type
_entity.pdbx_description
1 polymer ?
#
loop_
_entity_poly.entity_id
_entity_poly.type
_entity_poly.pdbx_seq_one_letter_code
_entity_poly.pdbx_strand_id
1 'polypeptide(L)'
;MDNYNDPWDKIRWHNEERFSIDEVEFHLVSWGSQKKKTTENSFVLVKDPSFAKSMARICAPLTPKNIIEFGLYHGASLVLLDRIFTPDSIIGIDERQEHPALSQYRKGSSAHSVIEPYCGVKQEHTDKVIQILESHFPTKNVDLIIDDYNHLYEPTKAAFLTSFPYLKSGGIYVIKDWGWAHWPGEFQNKELLPGTPLSKFIFELLMLQSVIPNFIAKIETDYNHVAITKGEESSPNNRKPFELIKRKTSIHIEKQ
;
A
#
# COMPACT_ATOMS: atom_id res chain seq x y z
N MET A 1 24.72 0.19 20.65
CA MET A 1 23.45 -0.44 21.06
C MET A 1 22.43 0.67 20.89
N ASP A 2 21.93 0.79 19.67
CA ASP A 2 21.11 1.94 19.30
C ASP A 2 19.68 1.58 19.68
N ASN A 3 19.13 2.27 20.68
CA ASN A 3 17.71 2.25 20.98
C ASN A 3 16.98 2.84 19.76
N TYR A 4 16.61 1.98 18.82
CA TYR A 4 15.60 2.32 17.83
C TYR A 4 14.26 2.44 18.57
N ASN A 5 13.84 3.68 18.85
CA ASN A 5 12.43 3.92 19.11
C ASN A 5 11.70 3.57 17.80
N ASP A 6 10.79 2.61 17.87
CA ASP A 6 9.95 2.25 16.73
C ASP A 6 9.13 3.52 16.36
N PRO A 7 9.12 3.98 15.10
CA PRO A 7 8.30 5.13 14.70
C PRO A 7 6.82 5.00 15.12
N TRP A 8 6.33 3.77 15.26
CA TRP A 8 4.98 3.47 15.69
C TRP A 8 4.75 3.66 17.21
N ASP A 9 5.81 3.78 18.02
CA ASP A 9 5.74 4.13 19.44
C ASP A 9 5.19 5.55 19.69
N LYS A 10 5.11 6.38 18.64
CA LYS A 10 4.47 7.70 18.69
C LYS A 10 2.95 7.62 18.93
N ILE A 11 2.33 6.47 18.68
CA ILE A 11 0.89 6.26 18.81
C ILE A 11 0.48 6.24 20.29
N ARG A 12 -0.40 7.16 20.66
CA ARG A 12 -1.00 7.24 22.00
C ARG A 12 -2.46 6.79 21.94
N TRP A 13 -2.73 5.56 22.36
CA TRP A 13 -4.09 5.03 22.43
C TRP A 13 -4.89 5.68 23.55
N HIS A 14 -6.11 6.12 23.24
CA HIS A 14 -7.08 6.65 24.19
C HIS A 14 -8.17 5.62 24.54
N ASN A 15 -8.49 4.75 23.58
CA ASN A 15 -9.35 3.58 23.71
C ASN A 15 -9.17 2.69 22.46
N GLU A 16 -9.95 1.62 22.31
CA GLU A 16 -9.83 0.67 21.19
C GLU A 16 -10.11 1.27 19.81
N GLU A 17 -10.86 2.38 19.73
CA GLU A 17 -11.25 3.03 18.48
C GLU A 17 -10.57 4.40 18.27
N ARG A 18 -9.66 4.80 19.15
CA ARG A 18 -9.12 6.16 19.13
C ARG A 18 -7.70 6.23 19.63
N PHE A 19 -6.85 6.87 18.84
CA PHE A 19 -5.48 7.21 19.23
C PHE A 19 -5.11 8.59 18.72
N SER A 20 -3.99 9.13 19.20
CA SER A 20 -3.39 10.36 18.68
C SER A 20 -1.92 10.15 18.38
N ILE A 21 -1.40 10.99 17.48
CA ILE A 21 0.03 11.23 17.33
C ILE A 21 0.23 12.74 17.43
N ASP A 22 0.90 13.14 18.51
CA ASP A 22 1.02 14.54 18.93
C ASP A 22 -0.35 15.23 19.04
N GLU A 23 -0.62 16.27 18.24
CA GLU A 23 -1.88 17.02 18.22
C GLU A 23 -2.97 16.45 17.29
N VAL A 24 -2.65 15.44 16.48
CA VAL A 24 -3.59 14.87 15.50
C VAL A 24 -4.29 13.64 16.07
N GLU A 25 -5.62 13.66 16.07
CA GLU A 25 -6.45 12.54 16.52
C GLU A 25 -6.87 11.64 15.36
N PHE A 26 -6.95 10.34 15.61
CA PHE A 26 -7.41 9.33 14.67
C PHE A 26 -8.54 8.51 15.28
N HIS A 27 -9.64 8.37 14.54
CA HIS A 27 -10.75 7.50 14.87
C HIS A 27 -10.78 6.30 13.95
N LEU A 28 -10.65 5.11 14.54
CA LEU A 28 -10.88 3.87 13.85
C LEU A 28 -12.38 3.64 13.68
N VAL A 29 -12.75 3.21 12.48
CA VAL A 29 -14.10 2.79 12.13
C VAL A 29 -14.03 1.52 11.30
N SER A 30 -14.99 0.61 11.50
CA SER A 30 -15.14 -0.54 10.62
C SER A 30 -15.92 -0.16 9.36
N TRP A 31 -15.70 -0.93 8.29
CA TRP A 31 -16.53 -0.82 7.09
C TRP A 31 -18.02 -0.93 7.45
N GLY A 32 -18.88 -0.11 6.82
CA GLY A 32 -20.32 -0.10 7.07
C GLY A 32 -20.79 0.59 8.37
N SER A 33 -19.87 1.01 9.25
CA SER A 33 -20.24 1.72 10.49
C SER A 33 -20.70 3.16 10.22
N GLN A 34 -21.31 3.81 11.25
CA GLN A 34 -21.70 5.21 11.14
C GLN A 34 -20.48 6.09 10.84
N LYS A 35 -20.58 6.88 9.77
CA LYS A 35 -19.50 7.77 9.33
C LYS A 35 -19.23 8.83 10.39
N LYS A 36 -18.07 8.74 11.05
CA LYS A 36 -17.47 9.85 11.80
C LYS A 36 -17.00 10.92 10.82
N LYS A 37 -16.91 12.18 11.27
CA LYS A 37 -16.51 13.32 10.41
C LYS A 37 -14.99 13.52 10.48
N THR A 38 -14.35 13.58 9.31
CA THR A 38 -12.95 13.99 9.18
C THR A 38 -12.83 15.52 9.24
N THR A 39 -11.84 16.02 9.97
CA THR A 39 -11.44 17.44 10.09
C THR A 39 -9.91 17.55 9.98
N GLU A 40 -9.36 18.75 9.95
CA GLU A 40 -7.91 18.98 9.82
C GLU A 40 -7.06 18.46 10.99
N ASN A 41 -7.66 18.24 12.17
CA ASN A 41 -6.96 17.71 13.37
C ASN A 41 -7.54 16.38 13.87
N SER A 42 -8.56 15.84 13.22
CA SER A 42 -9.21 14.58 13.60
C SER A 42 -9.61 13.81 12.36
N PHE A 43 -8.95 12.68 12.13
CA PHE A 43 -9.07 11.88 10.92
C PHE A 43 -9.74 10.53 11.16
N VAL A 44 -10.56 10.11 10.20
CA VAL A 44 -11.24 8.81 10.25
C VAL A 44 -10.47 7.80 9.41
N LEU A 45 -10.01 6.73 10.05
CA LEU A 45 -9.34 5.59 9.44
C LEU A 45 -10.28 4.40 9.41
N VAL A 46 -10.59 3.90 8.22
CA VAL A 46 -11.40 2.68 8.05
C VAL A 46 -10.51 1.45 8.23
N LYS A 47 -10.03 1.23 9.46
CA LYS A 47 -9.08 0.16 9.82
C LYS A 47 -9.33 -0.29 11.26
N ASP A 48 -8.92 -1.51 11.58
CA ASP A 48 -8.92 -2.02 12.96
C ASP A 48 -7.52 -1.94 13.61
N PRO A 49 -7.37 -2.13 14.93
CA PRO A 49 -6.07 -2.03 15.59
C PRO A 49 -4.99 -3.01 15.10
N SER A 50 -5.37 -4.15 14.51
CA SER A 50 -4.41 -5.11 13.95
C SER A 50 -3.71 -4.57 12.70
N PHE A 51 -4.33 -3.62 11.98
CA PHE A 51 -3.73 -2.90 10.88
C PHE A 51 -2.43 -2.19 11.29
N ALA A 52 -2.47 -1.37 12.34
CA ALA A 52 -1.32 -0.58 12.77
C ALA A 52 -0.16 -1.49 13.22
N LYS A 53 -0.46 -2.57 13.95
CA LYS A 53 0.55 -3.56 14.37
C LYS A 53 1.20 -4.27 13.18
N SER A 54 0.40 -4.63 12.18
CA SER A 54 0.90 -5.27 10.96
C SER A 54 1.77 -4.31 10.15
N MET A 55 1.34 -3.07 9.95
CA MET A 55 2.13 -2.04 9.27
C MET A 55 3.42 -1.72 10.02
N ALA A 56 3.40 -1.63 11.35
CA ALA A 56 4.60 -1.46 12.17
C ALA A 56 5.62 -2.58 11.92
N ARG A 57 5.17 -3.83 11.96
CA ARG A 57 6.00 -5.00 11.68
C ARG A 57 6.57 -5.00 10.25
N ILE A 58 5.75 -4.72 9.25
CA ILE A 58 6.15 -4.70 7.82
C ILE A 58 7.15 -3.57 7.56
N CYS A 59 6.92 -2.40 8.13
CA CYS A 59 7.72 -1.21 7.91
C CYS A 59 8.88 -1.05 8.90
N ALA A 60 9.02 -1.92 9.92
CA ALA A 60 10.12 -1.88 10.88
C ALA A 60 11.53 -1.79 10.24
N PRO A 61 11.81 -2.42 9.08
CA PRO A 61 13.11 -2.29 8.40
C PRO A 61 13.31 -0.95 7.68
N LEU A 62 12.27 -0.10 7.59
CA LEU A 62 12.25 1.10 6.77
C LEU A 62 12.27 2.38 7.62
N THR A 63 12.92 3.40 7.08
CA THR A 63 12.74 4.81 7.45
C THR A 63 12.36 5.56 6.17
N PRO A 64 11.13 5.38 5.67
CA PRO A 64 10.77 5.80 4.32
C PRO A 64 10.82 7.32 4.19
N LYS A 65 11.41 7.80 3.09
CA LYS A 65 11.50 9.21 2.71
C LYS A 65 10.59 9.55 1.54
N ASN A 66 10.35 8.58 0.66
CA ASN A 66 9.48 8.70 -0.49
C ASN A 66 8.41 7.62 -0.43
N ILE A 67 7.15 8.04 -0.30
CA ILE A 67 6.01 7.14 -0.14
C ILE A 67 5.00 7.38 -1.26
N ILE A 68 4.42 6.29 -1.77
CA ILE A 68 3.25 6.33 -2.66
C ILE A 68 2.09 5.58 -1.98
N GLU A 69 0.89 6.12 -2.06
CA GLU A 69 -0.34 5.43 -1.67
C GLU A 69 -1.40 5.52 -2.78
N PHE A 70 -1.93 4.36 -3.18
CA PHE A 70 -3.15 4.25 -3.97
C PHE A 70 -4.33 4.03 -3.04
N GLY A 71 -5.37 4.85 -3.16
CA GLY A 71 -6.54 4.80 -2.27
C GLY A 71 -6.39 5.72 -1.07
N LEU A 72 -6.96 6.91 -1.18
CA LEU A 72 -6.88 7.97 -0.19
C LEU A 72 -8.14 8.09 0.65
N TYR A 73 -9.32 7.84 0.06
CA TYR A 73 -10.60 8.09 0.72
C TYR A 73 -10.70 9.53 1.29
N HIS A 74 -10.55 9.72 2.60
CA HIS A 74 -10.52 11.03 3.25
C HIS A 74 -9.10 11.56 3.53
N GLY A 75 -8.05 10.81 3.19
CA GLY A 75 -6.65 11.18 3.34
C GLY A 75 -6.01 10.80 4.68
N ALA A 76 -6.73 10.09 5.54
CA ALA A 76 -6.29 9.81 6.91
C ALA A 76 -4.99 8.97 6.98
N SER A 77 -4.79 8.05 6.04
CA SER A 77 -3.58 7.24 5.96
C SER A 77 -2.35 8.06 5.55
N LEU A 78 -2.47 9.01 4.60
CA LEU A 78 -1.39 9.95 4.28
C LEU A 78 -0.95 10.74 5.51
N VAL A 79 -1.91 11.24 6.30
CA VAL A 79 -1.64 11.97 7.54
C VAL A 79 -0.98 11.05 8.57
N LEU A 80 -1.44 9.81 8.71
CA LEU A 80 -0.81 8.83 9.59
C LEU A 80 0.66 8.59 9.19
N LEU A 81 0.94 8.39 7.91
CA LEU A 81 2.29 8.16 7.38
C LEU A 81 3.21 9.38 7.60
N ASP A 82 2.67 10.59 7.42
CA ASP A 82 3.37 11.85 7.73
C ASP A 82 3.79 11.92 9.20
N ARG A 83 2.87 11.62 10.14
CA ARG A 83 3.16 11.67 11.58
C ARG A 83 4.12 10.58 12.04
N ILE A 84 3.99 9.37 11.50
CA ILE A 84 4.83 8.22 11.89
C ILE A 84 6.24 8.41 11.36
N PHE A 85 6.40 8.60 10.05
CA PHE A 85 7.70 8.52 9.40
C PHE A 85 8.37 9.86 9.16
N THR A 86 7.63 10.98 9.16
CA THR A 86 8.13 12.30 8.73
C THR A 86 8.96 12.18 7.43
N PRO A 87 8.37 11.60 6.36
CA PRO A 87 9.05 11.43 5.08
C PRO A 87 9.33 12.79 4.43
N ASP A 88 10.09 12.78 3.33
CA ASP A 88 10.32 14.01 2.56
C ASP A 88 9.13 14.25 1.61
N SER A 89 8.57 13.19 1.02
CA SER A 89 7.44 13.24 0.10
C SER A 89 6.45 12.08 0.27
N ILE A 90 5.16 12.39 0.18
CA ILE A 90 4.06 11.43 0.11
C ILE A 90 3.18 11.76 -1.10
N ILE A 91 3.14 10.85 -2.07
CA ILE A 91 2.30 10.96 -3.27
C ILE A 91 1.07 10.08 -3.10
N GLY A 92 -0.11 10.69 -3.14
CA GLY A 92 -1.38 9.97 -3.06
C GLY A 92 -2.07 9.90 -4.42
N ILE A 93 -2.71 8.77 -4.77
CA ILE A 93 -3.46 8.61 -6.03
C ILE A 93 -4.85 8.05 -5.72
N ASP A 94 -5.91 8.73 -6.18
CA ASP A 94 -7.30 8.30 -6.01
C ASP A 94 -8.20 8.79 -7.16
N GLU A 95 -9.27 8.07 -7.52
CA GLU A 95 -10.31 8.58 -8.43
C GLU A 95 -11.22 9.61 -7.79
N ARG A 96 -11.34 9.58 -6.46
CA ARG A 96 -12.17 10.49 -5.69
C ARG A 96 -11.54 11.87 -5.65
N GLN A 97 -12.38 12.86 -5.39
CA GLN A 97 -11.94 14.23 -5.16
C GLN A 97 -11.25 14.34 -3.79
N GLU A 98 -10.32 15.29 -3.68
CA GLU A 98 -9.59 15.56 -2.44
C GLU A 98 -10.58 15.96 -1.33
N HIS A 99 -10.49 15.31 -0.17
CA HIS A 99 -11.31 15.70 0.97
C HIS A 99 -10.80 17.04 1.55
N PRO A 100 -11.67 18.03 1.87
CA PRO A 100 -11.23 19.35 2.33
C PRO A 100 -10.30 19.34 3.53
N ALA A 101 -10.50 18.41 4.47
CA ALA A 101 -9.65 18.23 5.64
C ALA A 101 -8.20 17.85 5.28
N LEU A 102 -7.98 17.02 4.26
CA LEU A 102 -6.63 16.70 3.79
C LEU A 102 -5.97 17.95 3.19
N SER A 103 -6.75 18.75 2.45
CA SER A 103 -6.26 20.01 1.87
C SER A 103 -5.85 21.01 2.93
N GLN A 104 -6.64 21.12 4.00
CA GLN A 104 -6.32 21.97 5.16
C GLN A 104 -5.05 21.48 5.87
N TYR A 105 -4.94 20.18 6.15
CA TYR A 105 -3.78 19.60 6.81
C TYR A 105 -2.48 19.86 6.05
N ARG A 106 -2.42 19.51 4.76
CA ARG A 106 -1.18 19.61 3.96
C ARG A 106 -0.76 21.05 3.63
N LYS A 107 -1.69 22.02 3.75
CA LYS A 107 -1.40 23.45 3.57
C LYS A 107 -1.13 24.14 4.92
N GLY A 108 -1.45 23.48 6.03
CA GLY A 108 -1.22 23.96 7.37
C GLY A 108 0.22 23.76 7.82
N SER A 109 0.55 24.32 8.99
CA SER A 109 1.86 24.17 9.63
C SER A 109 2.06 22.81 10.33
N SER A 110 1.02 21.98 10.40
CA SER A 110 1.05 20.67 11.06
C SER A 110 1.64 19.55 10.21
N ALA A 111 1.71 19.71 8.88
CA ALA A 111 2.28 18.72 7.98
C ALA A 111 3.82 18.78 8.02
N HIS A 112 4.46 17.62 8.16
CA HIS A 112 5.93 17.53 8.18
C HIS A 112 6.52 17.32 6.79
N SER A 113 5.75 16.68 5.90
CA SER A 113 6.18 16.26 4.56
C SER A 113 5.52 17.07 3.46
N VAL A 114 6.09 17.00 2.26
CA VAL A 114 5.38 17.40 1.04
C VAL A 114 4.34 16.33 0.70
N ILE A 115 3.05 16.64 0.87
CA ILE A 115 1.94 15.72 0.58
C ILE A 115 1.20 16.18 -0.68
N GLU A 116 1.18 15.35 -1.71
CA GLU A 116 0.60 15.68 -3.02
C GLU A 116 -0.43 14.63 -3.47
N PRO A 117 -1.73 14.89 -3.24
CA PRO A 117 -2.80 14.03 -3.74
C PRO A 117 -3.12 14.30 -5.22
N TYR A 118 -3.07 13.25 -6.03
CA TYR A 118 -3.51 13.19 -7.42
C TYR A 118 -4.91 12.55 -7.49
N CYS A 119 -5.92 13.41 -7.36
CA CYS A 119 -7.34 13.05 -7.41
C CYS A 119 -7.88 12.95 -8.84
N GLY A 120 -8.95 12.17 -9.04
CA GLY A 120 -9.51 11.90 -10.37
C GLY A 120 -8.68 10.93 -11.22
N VAL A 121 -7.73 10.21 -10.62
CA VAL A 121 -6.83 9.29 -11.31
C VAL A 121 -7.06 7.87 -10.79
N LYS A 122 -7.48 6.97 -11.67
CA LYS A 122 -7.60 5.55 -11.34
C LYS A 122 -6.23 4.88 -11.32
N GLN A 123 -6.03 3.92 -10.44
CA GLN A 123 -4.73 3.24 -10.29
C GLN A 123 -4.31 2.45 -11.53
N GLU A 124 -5.27 2.00 -12.34
CA GLU A 124 -5.03 1.32 -13.62
C GLU A 124 -4.77 2.27 -14.80
N HIS A 125 -4.82 3.60 -14.61
CA HIS A 125 -4.47 4.58 -15.65
C HIS A 125 -2.95 4.70 -15.78
N THR A 126 -2.32 3.63 -16.29
CA THR A 126 -0.86 3.45 -16.34
C THR A 126 -0.10 4.67 -16.87
N ASP A 127 -0.50 5.26 -18.00
CA ASP A 127 0.20 6.43 -18.57
C ASP A 127 0.20 7.63 -17.62
N LYS A 128 -0.94 7.85 -16.94
CA LYS A 128 -1.08 8.96 -15.99
C LYS A 128 -0.27 8.71 -14.73
N VAL A 129 -0.29 7.48 -14.22
CA VAL A 129 0.51 7.06 -13.06
C VAL A 129 2.01 7.21 -13.40
N ILE A 130 2.49 6.71 -14.54
CA ILE A 130 3.87 6.88 -14.99
C ILE A 130 4.26 8.36 -15.03
N GLN A 131 3.41 9.22 -15.62
CA GLN A 131 3.68 10.65 -15.66
C GLN A 131 3.90 11.25 -14.27
N ILE A 132 3.06 10.87 -13.29
CA ILE A 132 3.17 11.33 -11.90
C ILE A 132 4.46 10.81 -11.25
N LEU A 133 4.77 9.53 -11.45
CA LEU A 133 5.93 8.90 -10.84
C LEU A 133 7.25 9.41 -11.44
N GLU A 134 7.30 9.68 -12.75
CA GLU A 134 8.48 10.30 -13.38
C GLU A 134 8.68 11.75 -12.95
N SER A 135 7.61 12.51 -12.66
CA SER A 135 7.76 13.88 -12.19
C SER A 135 8.32 13.98 -10.77
N HIS A 136 8.03 12.99 -9.92
CA HIS A 136 8.41 12.99 -8.50
C HIS A 136 9.63 12.14 -8.19
N PHE A 137 9.74 10.99 -8.86
CA PHE A 137 10.74 9.96 -8.60
C PHE A 137 11.47 9.51 -9.87
N PRO A 138 12.07 10.44 -10.65
CA PRO A 138 12.79 10.09 -11.89
C PRO A 138 13.97 9.15 -11.63
N THR A 139 14.51 9.16 -10.42
CA THR A 139 15.60 8.27 -9.98
C THR A 139 15.11 6.94 -9.39
N LYS A 140 13.79 6.67 -9.39
CA LYS A 140 13.18 5.40 -8.91
C LYS A 140 13.62 5.03 -7.50
N ASN A 141 13.50 6.00 -6.60
CA ASN A 141 13.96 5.95 -5.21
C ASN A 141 12.80 5.91 -4.20
N VAL A 142 11.67 5.30 -4.57
CA VAL A 142 10.52 5.14 -3.66
C VAL A 142 10.85 4.08 -2.62
N ASP A 143 10.55 4.35 -1.35
CA ASP A 143 10.83 3.44 -0.24
C ASP A 143 9.65 2.52 0.06
N LEU A 144 8.45 3.06 -0.04
CA LEU A 144 7.21 2.38 0.35
C LEU A 144 6.10 2.71 -0.65
N ILE A 145 5.42 1.68 -1.15
CA ILE A 145 4.19 1.81 -1.93
C ILE A 145 3.09 1.07 -1.17
N ILE A 146 1.93 1.69 -1.00
CA ILE A 146 0.74 1.08 -0.39
C ILE A 146 -0.40 1.09 -1.41
N ASP A 147 -1.05 -0.05 -1.59
CA ASP A 147 -2.22 -0.23 -2.45
C ASP A 147 -3.43 -0.60 -1.59
N ASP A 148 -4.29 0.40 -1.32
CA ASP A 148 -5.52 0.35 -0.51
C ASP A 148 -6.73 0.87 -1.31
N TYR A 149 -6.77 0.60 -2.61
CA TYR A 149 -7.69 1.29 -3.51
C TYR A 149 -9.06 0.61 -3.68
N ASN A 150 -9.17 -0.36 -4.59
CA ASN A 150 -10.43 -1.04 -4.91
C ASN A 150 -10.37 -2.56 -4.72
N HIS A 151 -9.17 -3.10 -4.46
CA HIS A 151 -8.90 -4.52 -4.22
C HIS A 151 -9.31 -5.46 -5.37
N LEU A 152 -9.55 -4.91 -6.56
CA LEU A 152 -9.85 -5.67 -7.77
C LEU A 152 -8.55 -6.19 -8.40
N TYR A 153 -8.61 -7.42 -8.90
CA TYR A 153 -7.44 -8.12 -9.44
C TYR A 153 -6.73 -7.36 -10.58
N GLU A 154 -7.46 -6.97 -11.64
CA GLU A 154 -6.83 -6.31 -12.80
C GLU A 154 -6.27 -4.92 -12.45
N PRO A 155 -7.03 -4.03 -11.75
CA PRO A 155 -6.49 -2.75 -11.33
C PRO A 155 -5.27 -2.85 -10.41
N THR A 156 -5.29 -3.74 -9.41
CA THR A 156 -4.15 -3.93 -8.49
C THR A 156 -2.92 -4.43 -9.25
N LYS A 157 -3.10 -5.39 -10.17
CA LYS A 157 -2.02 -5.90 -11.00
C LYS A 157 -1.43 -4.82 -11.91
N ALA A 158 -2.27 -3.96 -12.50
CA ALA A 158 -1.83 -2.84 -13.31
C ALA A 158 -1.04 -1.80 -12.48
N ALA A 159 -1.54 -1.44 -11.30
CA ALA A 159 -0.86 -0.52 -10.38
C ALA A 159 0.50 -1.06 -9.95
N PHE A 160 0.57 -2.34 -9.55
CA PHE A 160 1.81 -3.02 -9.21
C PHE A 160 2.82 -2.99 -10.36
N LEU A 161 2.42 -3.44 -11.56
CA LEU A 161 3.32 -3.47 -12.72
C LEU A 161 3.83 -2.08 -13.11
N THR A 162 3.01 -1.05 -12.90
CA THR A 162 3.35 0.33 -13.23
C THR A 162 4.30 0.94 -12.20
N SER A 163 4.06 0.72 -10.90
CA SER A 163 4.72 1.47 -9.82
C SER A 163 5.84 0.70 -9.12
N PHE A 164 5.81 -0.64 -9.09
CA PHE A 164 6.88 -1.47 -8.54
C PHE A 164 8.29 -1.18 -9.14
N PRO A 165 8.43 -0.82 -10.43
CA PRO A 165 9.71 -0.37 -10.98
C PRO A 165 10.30 0.87 -10.30
N TYR A 166 9.49 1.73 -9.66
CA TYR A 166 9.93 2.95 -8.98
C TYR A 166 10.38 2.72 -7.53
N LEU A 167 10.09 1.55 -6.95
CA LEU A 167 10.68 1.16 -5.68
C LEU A 167 12.20 1.04 -5.81
N LYS A 168 12.94 1.48 -4.80
CA LYS A 168 14.36 1.14 -4.66
C LYS A 168 14.52 -0.32 -4.24
N SER A 169 15.73 -0.87 -4.39
CA SER A 169 16.04 -2.18 -3.81
C SER A 169 15.87 -2.15 -2.29
N GLY A 170 15.24 -3.17 -1.72
CA GLY A 170 14.84 -3.21 -0.31
C GLY A 170 13.58 -2.40 0.04
N GLY A 171 13.06 -1.59 -0.89
CA GLY A 171 11.77 -0.93 -0.75
C GLY A 171 10.61 -1.94 -0.73
N ILE A 172 9.48 -1.56 -0.16
CA ILE A 172 8.34 -2.46 0.10
C ILE A 172 7.09 -1.98 -0.64
N TYR A 173 6.45 -2.90 -1.37
CA TYR A 173 5.08 -2.74 -1.88
C TYR A 173 4.12 -3.47 -0.95
N VAL A 174 3.09 -2.79 -0.46
CA VAL A 174 2.06 -3.36 0.42
C VAL A 174 0.74 -3.42 -0.33
N ILE A 175 0.15 -4.60 -0.45
CA ILE A 175 -1.22 -4.80 -0.95
C ILE A 175 -2.13 -5.04 0.25
N LYS A 176 -3.23 -4.29 0.32
CA LYS A 176 -4.21 -4.40 1.41
C LYS A 176 -5.45 -5.19 1.02
N ASP A 177 -6.04 -5.78 2.05
CA ASP A 177 -7.30 -6.49 2.01
C ASP A 177 -7.34 -7.62 0.95
N TRP A 178 -6.17 -8.23 0.69
CA TRP A 178 -5.97 -9.25 -0.35
C TRP A 178 -6.78 -10.53 -0.14
N GLY A 179 -7.16 -10.79 1.11
CA GLY A 179 -7.92 -11.95 1.55
C GLY A 179 -9.43 -11.81 1.42
N TRP A 180 -9.95 -10.67 0.93
CA TRP A 180 -11.38 -10.34 0.95
C TRP A 180 -12.31 -11.47 0.48
N ALA A 181 -11.92 -12.22 -0.54
CA ALA A 181 -12.72 -13.31 -1.12
C ALA A 181 -12.85 -14.53 -0.19
N HIS A 182 -12.01 -14.62 0.83
CA HIS A 182 -11.91 -15.74 1.77
C HIS A 182 -12.38 -15.37 3.17
N TRP A 183 -12.60 -14.09 3.45
CA TRP A 183 -13.12 -13.64 4.74
C TRP A 183 -14.61 -13.98 4.86
N PRO A 184 -15.10 -14.35 6.05
CA PRO A 184 -16.52 -14.60 6.24
C PRO A 184 -17.33 -13.30 6.09
N GLY A 185 -18.58 -13.41 5.64
CA GLY A 185 -19.53 -12.29 5.63
C GLY A 185 -19.70 -11.62 4.28
N GLU A 186 -19.91 -10.30 4.28
CA GLU A 186 -20.43 -9.55 3.13
C GLU A 186 -19.42 -9.41 1.99
N PHE A 187 -18.11 -9.50 2.24
CA PHE A 187 -17.08 -9.38 1.20
C PHE A 187 -17.08 -10.53 0.18
N GLN A 188 -17.78 -11.63 0.47
CA GLN A 188 -18.04 -12.71 -0.49
C GLN A 188 -19.21 -12.39 -1.45
N ASN A 189 -19.95 -11.32 -1.20
CA ASN A 189 -21.01 -10.88 -2.10
C ASN A 189 -20.41 -10.31 -3.39
N LYS A 190 -20.73 -10.97 -4.50
CA LYS A 190 -20.24 -10.62 -5.85
C LYS A 190 -20.62 -9.21 -6.30
N GLU A 191 -21.61 -8.57 -5.66
CA GLU A 191 -22.00 -7.19 -5.94
C GLU A 191 -21.02 -6.16 -5.35
N LEU A 192 -20.33 -6.50 -4.26
CA LEU A 192 -19.38 -5.59 -3.60
C LEU A 192 -17.98 -5.69 -4.24
N LEU A 193 -17.49 -6.90 -4.49
CA LEU A 193 -16.19 -7.16 -5.12
C LEU A 193 -16.35 -8.24 -6.20
N PRO A 194 -16.65 -7.84 -7.45
CA PRO A 194 -16.85 -8.80 -8.53
C PRO A 194 -15.53 -9.37 -9.05
N GLY A 195 -15.59 -10.61 -9.54
CA GLY A 195 -14.57 -11.17 -10.42
C GLY A 195 -13.51 -12.02 -9.72
N THR A 196 -12.25 -11.83 -10.14
CA THR A 196 -11.13 -12.69 -9.75
C THR A 196 -10.63 -12.32 -8.34
N PRO A 197 -10.54 -13.26 -7.39
CA PRO A 197 -9.96 -13.00 -6.08
C PRO A 197 -8.53 -12.47 -6.15
N LEU A 198 -8.21 -11.47 -5.32
CA LEU A 198 -6.87 -10.88 -5.32
C LEU A 198 -5.79 -11.87 -4.86
N SER A 199 -6.16 -12.91 -4.08
CA SER A 199 -5.28 -14.03 -3.73
C SER A 199 -4.64 -14.72 -4.95
N LYS A 200 -5.31 -14.72 -6.12
CA LYS A 200 -4.70 -15.24 -7.36
C LYS A 200 -3.43 -14.46 -7.70
N PHE A 201 -3.47 -13.13 -7.60
CA PHE A 201 -2.32 -12.28 -7.91
C PHE A 201 -1.16 -12.56 -6.94
N ILE A 202 -1.45 -12.81 -5.67
CA ILE A 202 -0.44 -13.17 -4.67
C ILE A 202 0.26 -14.49 -5.04
N PHE A 203 -0.48 -15.51 -5.49
CA PHE A 203 0.13 -16.74 -6.01
C PHE A 203 0.96 -16.50 -7.27
N GLU A 204 0.53 -15.59 -8.16
CA GLU A 204 1.33 -15.21 -9.32
C GLU A 204 2.66 -14.54 -8.92
N LEU A 205 2.66 -13.70 -7.88
CA LEU A 205 3.89 -13.08 -7.34
C LEU A 205 4.82 -14.12 -6.72
N LEU A 206 4.29 -15.11 -5.98
CA LEU A 206 5.08 -16.23 -5.45
C LEU A 206 5.71 -17.06 -6.57
N MET A 207 4.95 -17.36 -7.62
CA MET A 207 5.49 -18.05 -8.81
C MET A 207 6.54 -17.20 -9.51
N LEU A 208 6.32 -15.88 -9.64
CA LEU A 208 7.26 -14.97 -10.26
C LEU A 208 8.60 -14.93 -9.51
N GLN A 209 8.56 -14.89 -8.17
CA GLN A 209 9.76 -14.96 -7.33
C GLN A 209 10.60 -16.21 -7.62
N SER A 210 9.96 -17.36 -7.87
CA SER A 210 10.68 -18.60 -8.20
C SER A 210 11.39 -18.58 -9.57
N VAL A 211 10.95 -17.69 -10.48
CA VAL A 211 11.48 -17.60 -11.85
C VAL A 211 12.51 -16.47 -11.98
N ILE A 212 12.36 -15.39 -11.20
CA ILE A 212 13.25 -14.23 -11.19
C ILE A 212 13.60 -13.89 -9.73
N PRO A 213 14.50 -14.66 -9.09
CA PRO A 213 14.73 -14.56 -7.65
C PRO A 213 15.24 -13.20 -7.19
N ASN A 214 15.87 -12.42 -8.08
CA ASN A 214 16.40 -11.09 -7.76
C ASN A 214 15.39 -9.95 -8.04
N PHE A 215 14.20 -10.25 -8.57
CA PHE A 215 13.14 -9.26 -8.79
C PHE A 215 12.31 -9.01 -7.51
N ILE A 216 11.96 -10.09 -6.80
CA ILE A 216 11.25 -10.05 -5.51
C ILE A 216 12.12 -10.73 -4.47
N ALA A 217 12.65 -9.98 -3.51
CA ALA A 217 13.51 -10.51 -2.45
C ALA A 217 12.71 -11.30 -1.40
N LYS A 218 11.53 -10.80 -1.02
CA LYS A 218 10.70 -11.38 0.03
C LYS A 218 9.23 -11.13 -0.25
N ILE A 219 8.39 -12.13 0.04
CA ILE A 219 6.95 -11.98 0.16
C ILE A 219 6.56 -12.40 1.58
N GLU A 220 5.82 -11.55 2.25
CA GLU A 220 5.30 -11.76 3.60
C GLU A 220 3.81 -11.48 3.61
N THR A 221 3.04 -12.32 4.30
CA THR A 221 1.59 -12.18 4.37
C THR A 221 1.11 -12.23 5.82
N ASP A 222 0.02 -11.52 6.08
CA ASP A 222 -0.84 -11.74 7.23
C ASP A 222 -2.30 -11.55 6.81
N TYR A 223 -3.20 -11.44 7.79
CA TYR A 223 -4.63 -11.28 7.54
C TYR A 223 -4.95 -10.03 6.72
N ASN A 224 -4.25 -8.91 6.96
CA ASN A 224 -4.56 -7.61 6.38
C ASN A 224 -3.70 -7.29 5.15
N HIS A 225 -2.45 -7.76 5.13
CA HIS A 225 -1.44 -7.27 4.19
C HIS A 225 -0.70 -8.40 3.47
N VAL A 226 -0.28 -8.09 2.25
CA VAL A 226 0.87 -8.70 1.60
C VAL A 226 1.95 -7.65 1.44
N ALA A 227 3.13 -7.92 1.98
CA ALA A 227 4.32 -7.11 1.79
C ALA A 227 5.27 -7.79 0.79
N ILE A 228 5.65 -7.06 -0.26
CA ILE A 228 6.59 -7.49 -1.30
C ILE A 228 7.83 -6.60 -1.21
N THR A 229 8.95 -7.16 -0.74
CA THR A 229 10.24 -6.46 -0.73
C THR A 229 10.90 -6.58 -2.10
N LYS A 230 11.27 -5.46 -2.69
CA LYS A 230 11.95 -5.41 -3.99
C LYS A 230 13.38 -5.91 -3.88
N GLY A 231 13.78 -6.77 -4.83
CA GLY A 231 15.15 -7.25 -4.95
C GLY A 231 16.10 -6.26 -5.62
N GLU A 232 17.31 -6.71 -5.91
CA GLU A 232 18.37 -5.87 -6.52
C GLU A 232 18.22 -5.72 -8.04
N GLU A 233 17.42 -6.57 -8.70
CA GLU A 233 17.23 -6.52 -10.14
C GLU A 233 16.30 -5.35 -10.53
N SER A 234 16.84 -4.38 -11.27
CA SER A 234 16.17 -3.11 -11.58
C SER A 234 14.92 -3.24 -12.46
N SER A 235 14.79 -4.34 -13.20
CA SER A 235 13.63 -4.78 -13.99
C SER A 235 14.09 -5.94 -14.87
N PRO A 236 13.28 -6.99 -15.11
CA PRO A 236 13.63 -7.99 -16.10
C PRO A 236 13.62 -7.35 -17.50
N ASN A 237 14.80 -7.05 -18.05
CA ASN A 237 15.04 -6.46 -19.37
C ASN A 237 13.96 -6.82 -20.40
N ASN A 238 13.08 -5.86 -20.76
CA ASN A 238 12.04 -5.97 -21.79
C ASN A 238 11.11 -7.20 -21.71
N ARG A 239 10.97 -7.85 -20.55
CA ARG A 239 10.10 -9.01 -20.38
C ARG A 239 8.84 -8.59 -19.63
N LYS A 240 7.67 -9.02 -20.10
CA LYS A 240 6.45 -9.01 -19.29
C LYS A 240 6.64 -10.09 -18.20
N PRO A 241 6.91 -9.71 -16.94
CA PRO A 241 7.40 -10.66 -15.93
C PRO A 241 6.48 -11.87 -15.75
N PHE A 242 5.16 -11.65 -15.80
CA PHE A 242 4.17 -12.72 -15.66
C PHE A 242 4.07 -13.68 -16.86
N GLU A 243 4.58 -13.31 -18.05
CA GLU A 243 4.67 -14.25 -19.18
C GLU A 243 5.76 -15.31 -18.98
N LEU A 244 6.68 -15.10 -18.02
CA LEU A 244 7.71 -16.06 -17.64
C LEU A 244 7.18 -17.16 -16.71
N ILE A 245 6.00 -16.96 -16.11
CA ILE A 245 5.27 -17.98 -15.36
C ILE A 245 4.69 -18.98 -16.38
N LYS A 246 5.57 -19.74 -17.03
CA LYS A 246 5.20 -20.79 -17.98
C LYS A 246 4.96 -22.09 -17.20
N ARG A 247 3.80 -22.70 -17.38
CA ARG A 247 3.61 -24.12 -17.04
C ARG A 247 4.45 -24.96 -18.01
N LYS A 248 5.65 -25.39 -17.60
CA LYS A 248 6.24 -26.61 -18.20
C LYS A 248 5.53 -27.81 -17.59
N THR A 249 4.30 -28.07 -18.03
CA THR A 249 3.62 -29.34 -17.77
C THR A 249 4.25 -30.41 -18.65
N SER A 250 5.36 -30.97 -18.18
CA SER A 250 5.87 -32.30 -18.52
C SER A 250 6.93 -32.67 -17.49
N ILE A 251 6.50 -32.92 -16.24
CA ILE A 251 7.32 -33.72 -15.34
C ILE A 251 7.15 -35.16 -15.83
N HIS A 252 8.08 -35.64 -16.64
CA HIS A 252 8.19 -37.08 -16.89
C HIS A 252 8.71 -37.70 -15.60
N ILE A 253 7.79 -38.20 -14.78
CA ILE A 253 8.14 -39.10 -13.70
C ILE A 253 8.48 -40.43 -14.37
N GLU A 254 9.76 -40.67 -14.64
CA GLU A 254 10.22 -42.02 -14.92
C GLU A 254 9.94 -42.85 -13.66
N LYS A 255 9.02 -43.81 -13.77
CA LYS A 255 8.81 -44.82 -12.74
C LYS A 255 10.10 -45.63 -12.64
N GLN A 256 10.76 -45.57 -11.48
CA GLN A 256 11.76 -46.57 -11.07
C GLN A 256 11.08 -47.89 -10.74
#